data_AF-A0A1I1H7L7-F1
#
_entry.id   AF-A0A1I1H7L7-F1
#
_cell.length_a   1.000
_cell.length_b   1.000
_cell.length_c   1.000
_cell.angle_alpha   90.00
_cell.angle_beta   90.00
_cell.angle_gamma   90.00
#
_symmetry.space_group_name_H-M   'P 1'
#
loop_
_entity.id
_entity.type
_entity.pdbx_description
1 polymer ?
#
loop_
_entity_poly.entity_id
_entity_poly.type
_entity_poly.pdbx_seq_one_letter_code
_entity_poly.pdbx_strand_id
1 'polypeptide(L)'
;MKPGLRSLLARDFAAIRSRDPAARGALETALCYPGLHATVAYRLANVLWRRGFRFGARIVSYLARAVTGIDIHPGATIGPGFFIDHGAGVVIGETAEVGADVTLYHGVTLGGVSWSPGKRHPTLGDGSMVGAGAKILGPVTIGAGVRVGANSVVVSDVPDDATVIGIPARIVRTEIKPSADPLRVNLDHHLMPDPVGRALARLADRVAFLEARLNARQGPVPPVGDPERPRPINCHH
;
A
#
# COMPACT_ATOMS: atom_id res chain seq x y z
N MET A 1 -5.18 -11.22 27.44
CA MET A 1 -6.36 -10.32 27.58
C MET A 1 -6.37 -9.35 26.41
N LYS A 2 -7.53 -9.05 25.81
CA LYS A 2 -7.62 -8.00 24.78
C LYS A 2 -7.34 -6.64 25.45
N PRO A 3 -6.48 -5.77 24.89
CA PRO A 3 -6.17 -4.48 25.49
C PRO A 3 -7.46 -3.64 25.60
N GLY A 4 -7.61 -2.97 26.75
CA GLY A 4 -8.74 -2.07 26.97
C GLY A 4 -8.65 -0.83 26.07
N LEU A 5 -9.79 -0.18 25.81
CA LEU A 5 -9.88 1.01 24.96
C LEU A 5 -8.85 2.09 25.32
N ARG A 6 -8.67 2.37 26.62
CA ARG A 6 -7.69 3.35 27.10
C ARG A 6 -6.26 2.99 26.72
N SER A 7 -5.91 1.70 26.81
CA SER A 7 -4.58 1.21 26.45
C SER A 7 -4.34 1.30 24.94
N LEU A 8 -5.35 0.99 24.11
CA LEU A 8 -5.28 1.16 22.66
C LEU A 8 -5.02 2.63 22.28
N LEU A 9 -5.83 3.55 22.82
CA LEU A 9 -5.70 4.98 22.55
C LEU A 9 -4.35 5.54 23.01
N ALA A 10 -3.86 5.12 24.18
CA ALA A 10 -2.55 5.53 24.66
C ALA A 10 -1.42 5.05 23.73
N ARG A 11 -1.52 3.81 23.22
CA ARG A 11 -0.56 3.27 22.25
C ARG A 11 -0.64 3.97 20.90
N ASP A 12 -1.82 4.28 20.40
CA ASP A 12 -2.02 5.01 19.15
C ASP A 12 -1.41 6.43 19.27
N PHE A 13 -1.62 7.12 20.41
CA PHE A 13 -1.01 8.42 20.68
C PHE A 13 0.51 8.36 20.78
N ALA A 14 1.05 7.34 21.47
CA ALA A 14 2.50 7.13 21.58
C ALA A 14 3.15 6.86 20.21
N ALA A 15 2.48 6.08 19.35
CA ALA A 15 2.96 5.79 18.00
C ALA A 15 3.13 7.07 17.17
N ILE A 16 2.14 7.97 17.18
CA ILE A 16 2.20 9.26 16.48
C ILE A 16 3.42 10.07 16.95
N ARG A 17 3.58 10.23 18.27
CA ARG A 17 4.68 11.02 18.84
C ARG A 17 6.06 10.45 18.51
N SER A 18 6.17 9.14 18.34
CA SER A 18 7.45 8.48 18.01
C SER A 18 7.79 8.50 16.51
N ARG A 19 6.78 8.52 15.62
CA ARG A 19 6.96 8.33 14.18
C ARG A 19 6.82 9.59 13.35
N ASP A 20 6.22 10.66 13.89
CA ASP A 20 6.04 11.93 13.19
C ASP A 20 6.98 13.03 13.73
N PRO A 21 8.04 13.43 12.98
CA PRO A 21 8.91 14.54 13.34
C PRO A 21 8.21 15.91 13.35
N ALA A 22 7.05 16.05 12.71
CA ALA A 22 6.27 17.27 12.65
C ALA A 22 5.35 17.47 13.87
N ALA A 23 5.19 16.45 14.73
CA ALA A 23 4.45 16.52 15.98
C ALA A 23 5.23 17.32 17.06
N ARG A 24 5.38 18.63 16.84
CA ARG A 24 6.17 19.53 17.71
C ARG A 24 5.49 19.83 19.06
N GLY A 25 4.17 19.60 19.17
CA GLY A 25 3.42 19.80 20.41
C GLY A 25 2.23 18.84 20.58
N ALA A 26 2.06 18.28 21.78
CA ALA A 26 1.01 17.29 22.08
C ALA A 26 -0.43 17.81 21.85
N LEU A 27 -0.66 19.11 22.07
CA LEU A 27 -1.96 19.76 21.87
C LEU A 27 -2.26 19.96 20.38
N GLU A 28 -1.26 20.38 19.60
CA GLU A 28 -1.38 20.54 18.15
C GLU A 28 -1.62 19.18 17.47
N THR A 29 -0.86 18.15 17.83
CA THR A 29 -1.09 16.79 17.34
C THR A 29 -2.45 16.24 17.77
N ALA A 30 -2.93 16.57 18.98
CA ALA A 30 -4.26 16.15 19.41
C ALA A 30 -5.39 16.86 18.66
N LEU A 31 -5.21 18.13 18.26
CA LEU A 31 -6.25 18.95 17.64
C LEU A 31 -6.22 18.98 16.11
N CYS A 32 -5.06 18.78 15.50
CA CYS A 32 -4.83 19.02 14.08
C CYS A 32 -4.38 17.77 13.32
N TYR A 33 -4.48 16.57 13.92
CA TYR A 33 -4.04 15.32 13.28
C TYR A 33 -5.24 14.43 12.89
N PRO A 34 -5.72 14.50 11.62
CA PRO A 34 -6.91 13.77 11.19
C PRO A 34 -6.80 12.25 11.35
N GLY A 35 -5.59 11.69 11.20
CA GLY A 35 -5.33 10.26 11.41
C GLY A 35 -5.64 9.80 12.83
N LEU A 36 -5.36 10.64 13.84
CA LEU A 36 -5.65 10.37 15.24
C LEU A 36 -7.16 10.43 15.47
N HIS A 37 -7.83 11.48 14.99
CA HIS A 37 -9.28 11.63 15.12
C HIS A 37 -10.03 10.46 14.50
N ALA A 38 -9.62 10.03 13.30
CA ALA A 38 -10.20 8.88 12.62
C ALA A 38 -9.98 7.59 13.43
N THR A 39 -8.77 7.38 13.96
CA THR A 39 -8.46 6.19 14.76
C THR A 39 -9.28 6.18 16.05
N VAL A 40 -9.34 7.29 16.79
CA VAL A 40 -10.16 7.43 18.02
C VAL A 40 -11.63 7.15 17.74
N ALA A 41 -12.20 7.77 16.71
CA ALA A 41 -13.59 7.57 16.32
C ALA A 41 -13.85 6.12 15.91
N TYR A 42 -12.94 5.49 15.16
CA TYR A 42 -13.00 4.06 14.85
C TYR A 42 -12.99 3.20 16.11
N ARG A 43 -12.10 3.46 17.09
CA ARG A 43 -12.05 2.66 18.32
C ARG A 43 -13.39 2.68 19.05
N LEU A 44 -14.04 3.85 19.12
CA LEU A 44 -15.39 4.00 19.69
C LEU A 44 -16.44 3.27 18.86
N ALA A 45 -16.44 3.46 17.54
CA ALA A 45 -17.37 2.81 16.62
C ALA A 45 -17.24 1.28 16.66
N ASN A 46 -16.02 0.75 16.77
CA ASN A 46 -15.73 -0.68 16.88
C ASN A 46 -16.27 -1.27 18.19
N VAL A 47 -16.18 -0.54 19.30
CA VAL A 47 -16.79 -0.96 20.58
C VAL A 47 -18.31 -1.01 20.44
N LEU A 48 -18.95 0.02 19.85
CA LEU A 48 -20.39 0.02 19.59
C LEU A 48 -20.80 -1.14 18.69
N TRP A 49 -20.04 -1.39 17.62
CA TRP A 49 -20.28 -2.49 16.68
C TRP A 49 -20.22 -3.85 17.35
N ARG A 50 -19.18 -4.09 18.18
CA ARG A 50 -18.99 -5.34 18.94
C ARG A 50 -20.05 -5.54 20.02
N ARG A 51 -20.69 -4.47 20.51
CA ARG A 51 -21.81 -4.51 21.46
C ARG A 51 -23.18 -4.67 20.78
N GLY A 52 -23.23 -4.76 19.44
CA GLY A 52 -24.48 -4.95 18.69
C GLY A 52 -25.15 -3.65 18.21
N PHE A 53 -24.66 -2.47 18.61
CA PHE A 53 -25.17 -1.16 18.17
C PHE A 53 -24.64 -0.77 16.78
N ARG A 54 -24.94 -1.61 15.77
CA ARG A 54 -24.37 -1.51 14.41
C ARG A 54 -24.72 -0.20 13.70
N PHE A 55 -25.97 0.25 13.82
CA PHE A 55 -26.41 1.50 13.20
C PHE A 55 -25.67 2.72 13.76
N GLY A 56 -25.58 2.84 15.09
CA GLY A 56 -24.82 3.90 15.74
C GLY A 56 -23.34 3.88 15.38
N ALA A 57 -22.72 2.70 15.33
CA ALA A 57 -21.34 2.54 14.88
C ALA A 57 -21.11 3.04 13.43
N ARG A 58 -22.07 2.79 12.52
CA ARG A 58 -22.01 3.30 11.14
C ARG A 58 -22.15 4.82 11.07
N ILE A 59 -23.01 5.43 11.88
CA ILE A 59 -23.12 6.90 11.98
C ILE A 59 -21.80 7.50 12.44
N VAL A 60 -21.20 6.97 13.51
CA VAL A 60 -19.90 7.46 14.01
C VAL A 60 -18.84 7.37 12.92
N SER A 61 -18.77 6.25 12.21
CA SER A 61 -17.80 6.06 11.12
C SER A 61 -18.05 7.02 9.95
N TYR A 62 -19.31 7.29 9.62
CA TYR A 62 -19.70 8.25 8.59
C TYR A 62 -19.28 9.68 8.95
N LEU A 63 -19.55 10.12 10.18
CA LEU A 63 -19.15 11.44 10.67
C LEU A 63 -17.64 11.59 10.73
N ALA A 64 -16.93 10.57 11.21
CA ALA A 64 -15.47 10.54 11.22
C ALA A 64 -14.91 10.72 9.81
N ARG A 65 -15.45 10.00 8.82
CA ARG A 65 -15.08 10.15 7.41
C ARG A 65 -15.36 11.54 6.87
N ALA A 66 -16.51 12.13 7.19
CA ALA A 66 -16.87 13.47 6.72
C ALA A 66 -15.91 14.55 7.23
N VAL A 67 -15.40 14.41 8.46
CA VAL A 67 -14.46 15.36 9.07
C VAL A 67 -13.02 15.11 8.66
N THR A 68 -12.60 13.84 8.57
CA THR A 68 -11.18 13.48 8.41
C THR A 68 -10.78 13.04 7.01
N GLY A 69 -11.75 12.71 6.14
CA GLY A 69 -11.50 12.11 4.82
C GLY A 69 -11.00 10.65 4.87
N ILE A 70 -11.03 10.02 6.04
CA ILE A 70 -10.59 8.63 6.27
C ILE A 70 -11.83 7.73 6.49
N ASP A 71 -12.00 6.69 5.69
CA ASP A 71 -13.10 5.72 5.83
C ASP A 71 -12.59 4.43 6.49
N ILE A 72 -12.99 4.19 7.74
CA ILE A 72 -12.69 2.95 8.46
C ILE A 72 -14.01 2.29 8.83
N HIS A 73 -14.25 1.09 8.29
CA HIS A 73 -15.43 0.33 8.66
C HIS A 73 -15.34 -0.11 10.14
N PRO A 74 -16.42 0.05 10.94
CA PRO A 74 -16.38 -0.26 12.38
C PRO A 74 -16.20 -1.76 12.68
N GLY A 75 -16.49 -2.62 11.70
CA GLY A 75 -16.25 -4.07 11.77
C GLY A 75 -14.78 -4.49 11.62
N ALA A 76 -13.91 -3.61 11.11
CA ALA A 76 -12.49 -3.93 10.93
C ALA A 76 -11.83 -4.26 12.29
N THR A 77 -10.76 -5.02 12.26
CA THR A 77 -9.96 -5.33 13.45
C THR A 77 -8.58 -4.70 13.31
N ILE A 78 -8.30 -3.69 14.12
CA ILE A 78 -7.04 -2.94 14.08
C ILE A 78 -6.30 -3.13 15.40
N GLY A 79 -5.02 -3.48 15.34
CA GLY A 79 -4.11 -3.64 16.48
C GLY A 79 -3.71 -2.30 17.11
N PRO A 80 -2.99 -2.32 18.24
CA PRO A 80 -2.49 -1.11 18.90
C PRO A 80 -1.34 -0.44 18.14
N GLY A 81 -1.14 0.87 18.35
CA GLY A 81 -0.02 1.59 17.72
C GLY A 81 -0.23 1.79 16.22
N PHE A 82 -1.50 1.77 15.80
CA PHE A 82 -1.89 2.00 14.42
C PHE A 82 -1.71 3.47 14.09
N PHE A 83 -0.99 3.74 13.00
CA PHE A 83 -0.62 5.07 12.61
C PHE A 83 -1.09 5.35 11.19
N ILE A 84 -1.81 6.46 11.01
CA ILE A 84 -2.20 6.95 9.69
C ILE A 84 -1.50 8.28 9.47
N ASP A 85 -0.66 8.35 8.45
CA ASP A 85 0.05 9.55 8.04
C ASP A 85 -0.62 10.20 6.82
N HIS A 86 -0.90 11.50 6.94
CA HIS A 86 -1.62 12.29 5.93
C HIS A 86 -2.95 11.69 5.44
N GLY A 87 -3.67 10.92 6.26
CA GLY A 87 -4.67 9.90 5.88
C GLY A 87 -5.81 10.19 4.89
N ALA A 88 -5.92 11.37 4.28
CA ALA A 88 -6.91 11.66 3.24
C ALA A 88 -7.01 10.53 2.21
N GLY A 89 -8.23 10.02 2.00
CA GLY A 89 -8.50 8.96 1.04
C GLY A 89 -8.10 7.54 1.49
N VAL A 90 -7.73 7.34 2.75
CA VAL A 90 -7.56 6.00 3.32
C VAL A 90 -8.92 5.31 3.43
N VAL A 91 -8.99 4.06 2.98
CA VAL A 91 -10.21 3.22 3.01
C VAL A 91 -9.87 1.86 3.60
N ILE A 92 -10.52 1.48 4.70
CA ILE A 92 -10.35 0.21 5.40
C ILE A 92 -11.69 -0.52 5.47
N GLY A 93 -11.80 -1.65 4.78
CA GLY A 93 -13.04 -2.40 4.70
C GLY A 93 -13.38 -3.25 5.93
N GLU A 94 -14.61 -3.77 5.94
CA GLU A 94 -15.24 -4.41 7.10
C GLU A 94 -14.47 -5.58 7.70
N THR A 95 -13.94 -6.46 6.87
CA THR A 95 -13.25 -7.69 7.32
C THR A 95 -11.73 -7.55 7.27
N ALA A 96 -11.24 -6.30 7.21
CA ALA A 96 -9.82 -6.04 7.24
C ALA A 96 -9.26 -6.33 8.64
N GLU A 97 -8.11 -6.95 8.67
CA GLU A 97 -7.34 -7.17 9.89
C GLU A 97 -6.01 -6.44 9.77
N VAL A 98 -5.68 -5.63 10.75
CA VAL A 98 -4.46 -4.83 10.78
C VAL A 98 -3.76 -5.13 12.10
N GLY A 99 -2.51 -5.56 12.02
CA GLY A 99 -1.66 -5.89 13.15
C GLY A 99 -1.32 -4.69 14.04
N ALA A 100 -0.45 -4.93 15.01
CA ALA A 100 0.15 -3.89 15.84
C ALA A 100 1.16 -3.06 15.04
N ASP A 101 1.30 -1.78 15.40
CA ASP A 101 2.38 -0.93 14.90
C ASP A 101 2.41 -0.73 13.37
N VAL A 102 1.29 -0.97 12.70
CA VAL A 102 1.12 -0.75 11.25
C VAL A 102 1.00 0.74 10.94
N THR A 103 1.65 1.15 9.84
CA THR A 103 1.59 2.51 9.31
C THR A 103 0.95 2.53 7.93
N LEU A 104 -0.10 3.35 7.74
CA LEU A 104 -0.70 3.61 6.43
C LEU A 104 -0.52 5.07 6.03
N TYR A 105 -0.19 5.31 4.77
CA TYR A 105 -0.18 6.64 4.18
C TYR A 105 -1.53 6.99 3.53
N HIS A 106 -1.65 8.26 3.15
CA HIS A 106 -2.78 8.78 2.39
C HIS A 106 -3.12 7.94 1.14
N GLY A 107 -4.40 7.90 0.77
CA GLY A 107 -4.88 7.19 -0.42
C GLY A 107 -4.74 5.67 -0.40
N VAL A 108 -4.36 5.06 0.73
CA VAL A 108 -4.27 3.60 0.85
C VAL A 108 -5.65 2.96 0.89
N THR A 109 -5.84 1.82 0.21
CA THR A 109 -7.09 1.06 0.27
C THR A 109 -6.84 -0.38 0.66
N LEU A 110 -7.52 -0.84 1.72
CA LEU A 110 -7.65 -2.23 2.11
C LEU A 110 -9.04 -2.71 1.66
N GLY A 111 -9.12 -3.11 0.39
CA GLY A 111 -10.37 -3.30 -0.35
C GLY A 111 -10.74 -4.78 -0.54
N GLY A 112 -12.02 -5.04 -0.77
CA GLY A 112 -12.51 -6.36 -1.14
C GLY A 112 -12.64 -6.55 -2.65
N VAL A 113 -12.52 -7.79 -3.12
CA VAL A 113 -12.67 -8.17 -4.54
C VAL A 113 -13.90 -9.03 -4.84
N SER A 114 -14.68 -9.39 -3.80
CA SER A 114 -15.84 -10.28 -3.92
C SER A 114 -17.07 -9.69 -3.22
N TRP A 115 -18.23 -10.03 -3.78
CA TRP A 115 -19.56 -9.73 -3.23
C TRP A 115 -20.04 -10.79 -2.24
N SER A 116 -19.34 -11.92 -2.12
CA SER A 116 -19.72 -13.00 -1.22
C SER A 116 -19.57 -12.59 0.25
N PRO A 117 -20.51 -12.98 1.11
CA PRO A 117 -20.38 -12.77 2.55
C PRO A 117 -19.16 -13.54 3.09
N GLY A 118 -18.42 -12.91 4.01
CA GLY A 118 -17.22 -13.50 4.63
C GLY A 118 -15.97 -12.61 4.56
N LYS A 119 -14.81 -13.23 4.84
CA LYS A 119 -13.49 -12.59 4.74
C LYS A 119 -13.21 -12.24 3.28
N ARG A 120 -13.04 -10.94 3.01
CA ARG A 120 -12.86 -10.42 1.65
C ARG A 120 -11.85 -9.27 1.59
N HIS A 121 -11.41 -8.76 2.73
CA HIS A 121 -10.43 -7.69 2.83
C HIS A 121 -9.11 -8.23 3.37
N PRO A 122 -8.00 -7.49 3.21
CA PRO A 122 -6.67 -7.96 3.57
C PRO A 122 -6.46 -8.19 5.06
N THR A 123 -5.43 -8.96 5.37
CA THR A 123 -4.80 -9.06 6.69
C THR A 123 -3.38 -8.49 6.61
N LEU A 124 -3.04 -7.52 7.46
CA LEU A 124 -1.71 -6.92 7.56
C LEU A 124 -1.04 -7.37 8.86
N GLY A 125 0.17 -7.91 8.75
CA GLY A 125 1.00 -8.30 9.87
C GLY A 125 1.60 -7.10 10.61
N ASP A 126 2.13 -7.37 11.80
CA ASP A 126 2.66 -6.35 12.70
C ASP A 126 3.83 -5.57 12.07
N GLY A 127 3.91 -4.26 12.36
CA GLY A 127 5.00 -3.40 11.88
C GLY A 127 5.01 -3.12 10.38
N SER A 128 4.00 -3.59 9.64
CA SER A 128 3.91 -3.35 8.19
C SER A 128 3.73 -1.87 7.87
N MET A 129 4.31 -1.43 6.75
CA MET A 129 4.19 -0.07 6.25
C MET A 129 3.63 -0.08 4.84
N VAL A 130 2.57 0.70 4.62
CA VAL A 130 1.89 0.78 3.32
C VAL A 130 1.98 2.19 2.76
N GLY A 131 2.81 2.35 1.72
CA GLY A 131 3.09 3.61 1.06
C GLY A 131 1.85 4.28 0.43
N ALA A 132 1.98 5.57 0.17
CA ALA A 132 0.90 6.42 -0.31
C ALA A 132 0.23 5.86 -1.57
N GLY A 133 -1.10 5.90 -1.62
CA GLY A 133 -1.87 5.49 -2.79
C GLY A 133 -1.91 3.98 -3.07
N ALA A 134 -1.23 3.13 -2.27
CA ALA A 134 -1.23 1.69 -2.50
C ALA A 134 -2.62 1.05 -2.31
N LYS A 135 -2.89 -0.01 -3.07
CA LYS A 135 -4.15 -0.76 -3.04
C LYS A 135 -3.85 -2.21 -2.70
N ILE A 136 -4.39 -2.70 -1.60
CA ILE A 136 -4.28 -4.10 -1.19
C ILE A 136 -5.69 -4.69 -1.30
N LEU A 137 -5.88 -5.61 -2.25
CA LEU A 137 -7.19 -6.02 -2.71
C LEU A 137 -7.41 -7.52 -2.48
N GLY A 138 -8.51 -7.85 -1.80
CA GLY A 138 -8.94 -9.22 -1.54
C GLY A 138 -8.48 -9.75 -0.19
N PRO A 139 -8.83 -11.01 0.15
CA PRO A 139 -8.45 -11.66 1.40
C PRO A 139 -6.98 -12.12 1.37
N VAL A 140 -6.07 -11.22 1.02
CA VAL A 140 -4.62 -11.47 0.97
C VAL A 140 -3.98 -11.22 2.33
N THR A 141 -2.92 -11.96 2.62
CA THR A 141 -2.12 -11.84 3.83
C THR A 141 -0.81 -11.15 3.52
N ILE A 142 -0.58 -10.03 4.19
CA ILE A 142 0.68 -9.29 4.19
C ILE A 142 1.40 -9.65 5.47
N GLY A 143 2.59 -10.24 5.37
CA GLY A 143 3.42 -10.64 6.50
C GLY A 143 3.83 -9.49 7.41
N ALA A 144 4.45 -9.81 8.55
CA ALA A 144 5.00 -8.84 9.47
C ALA A 144 6.20 -8.10 8.86
N GLY A 145 6.39 -6.83 9.21
CA GLY A 145 7.52 -6.02 8.75
C GLY A 145 7.52 -5.68 7.25
N VAL A 146 6.46 -6.03 6.51
CA VAL A 146 6.40 -5.82 5.06
C VAL A 146 6.31 -4.33 4.72
N ARG A 147 7.02 -3.95 3.66
CA ARG A 147 6.98 -2.59 3.09
C ARG A 147 6.33 -2.62 1.71
N VAL A 148 5.16 -2.00 1.58
CA VAL A 148 4.48 -1.82 0.30
C VAL A 148 4.83 -0.45 -0.26
N GLY A 149 5.37 -0.39 -1.47
CA GLY A 149 5.71 0.87 -2.12
C GLY A 149 4.48 1.70 -2.49
N ALA A 150 4.69 3.00 -2.67
CA ALA A 150 3.63 3.92 -3.10
C ALA A 150 2.98 3.45 -4.43
N ASN A 151 1.68 3.68 -4.57
CA ASN A 151 0.84 3.32 -5.72
C ASN A 151 0.90 1.84 -6.15
N SER A 152 1.41 0.95 -5.31
CA SER A 152 1.50 -0.48 -5.63
C SER A 152 0.14 -1.15 -5.48
N VAL A 153 -0.13 -2.16 -6.30
CA VAL A 153 -1.39 -2.92 -6.26
C VAL A 153 -1.09 -4.37 -5.87
N VAL A 154 -1.36 -4.71 -4.62
CA VAL A 154 -1.09 -6.02 -4.04
C VAL A 154 -2.34 -6.89 -4.13
N VAL A 155 -2.22 -8.03 -4.81
CA VAL A 155 -3.32 -8.96 -5.10
C VAL A 155 -2.96 -10.41 -4.76
N SER A 156 -1.85 -10.62 -4.08
CA SER A 156 -1.35 -11.92 -3.64
C SER A 156 -0.67 -11.79 -2.28
N ASP A 157 -0.57 -12.89 -1.55
CA ASP A 157 0.10 -12.94 -0.26
C ASP A 157 1.57 -12.51 -0.36
N VAL A 158 2.07 -11.89 0.70
CA VAL A 158 3.44 -11.37 0.81
C VAL A 158 4.05 -11.92 2.09
N PRO A 159 5.21 -12.60 2.03
CA PRO A 159 5.87 -13.13 3.23
C PRO A 159 6.46 -12.00 4.10
N ASP A 160 6.77 -12.33 5.35
CA ASP A 160 7.38 -11.42 6.33
C ASP A 160 8.66 -10.76 5.79
N ASP A 161 8.94 -9.54 6.27
CA ASP A 161 10.12 -8.72 6.00
C ASP A 161 10.40 -8.43 4.51
N ALA A 162 9.41 -8.65 3.64
CA ALA A 162 9.52 -8.38 2.22
C ALA A 162 9.23 -6.92 1.87
N THR A 163 9.79 -6.46 0.75
CA THR A 163 9.37 -5.21 0.10
C THR A 163 8.67 -5.54 -1.21
N VAL A 164 7.49 -4.97 -1.44
CA VAL A 164 6.71 -5.18 -2.66
C VAL A 164 6.39 -3.87 -3.36
N ILE A 165 6.53 -3.84 -4.68
CA ILE A 165 6.23 -2.65 -5.49
C ILE A 165 5.59 -2.99 -6.83
N GLY A 166 4.91 -2.01 -7.43
CA GLY A 166 4.41 -2.05 -8.80
C GLY A 166 2.95 -2.48 -8.94
N ILE A 167 2.51 -2.59 -10.18
CA ILE A 167 1.12 -2.93 -10.56
C ILE A 167 1.16 -4.03 -11.64
N PRO A 168 0.77 -5.27 -11.34
CA PRO A 168 0.58 -5.83 -9.99
C PRO A 168 1.91 -5.88 -9.21
N ALA A 169 1.82 -5.82 -7.88
CA ALA A 169 2.99 -5.75 -7.02
C ALA A 169 3.84 -7.02 -7.12
N ARG A 170 5.16 -6.84 -7.03
CA ARG A 170 6.17 -7.91 -7.03
C ARG A 170 7.14 -7.71 -5.89
N ILE A 171 7.57 -8.81 -5.29
CA ILE A 171 8.63 -8.78 -4.27
C ILE A 171 9.92 -8.34 -4.95
N VAL A 172 10.49 -7.25 -4.45
CA VAL A 172 11.82 -6.80 -4.82
C VAL A 172 12.82 -7.27 -3.78
N ARG A 173 13.90 -7.90 -4.23
CA ARG A 173 15.05 -8.19 -3.36
C ARG A 173 15.74 -6.87 -3.09
N THR A 174 15.59 -6.43 -1.85
CA THR A 174 16.04 -5.13 -1.43
C THR A 174 17.42 -5.28 -0.79
N GLU A 175 18.49 -4.85 -1.47
CA GLU A 175 19.79 -4.53 -0.85
C GLU A 175 19.73 -3.18 -0.10
N ILE A 176 18.54 -2.74 0.33
CA ILE A 176 18.38 -1.53 1.14
C ILE A 176 18.75 -1.96 2.55
N LYS A 177 19.93 -1.53 2.98
CA LYS A 177 20.32 -1.59 4.39
C LYS A 177 19.15 -1.06 5.23
N PRO A 178 18.71 -1.77 6.28
CA PRO A 178 17.70 -1.24 7.18
C PRO A 178 18.15 0.16 7.62
N SER A 179 17.23 1.13 7.53
CA SER A 179 17.46 2.45 8.08
C SER A 179 17.96 2.29 9.52
N ALA A 180 18.93 3.12 9.94
CA ALA A 180 19.51 3.07 11.29
C ALA A 180 18.47 3.21 12.43
N ASP A 181 17.24 3.58 12.08
CA ASP A 181 16.08 3.63 12.94
C ASP A 181 14.94 2.77 12.32
N PRO A 182 14.53 1.65 12.96
CA PRO A 182 13.42 0.80 12.51
C PRO A 182 12.06 1.50 12.52
N LEU A 183 11.91 2.60 13.26
CA LEU A 183 10.66 3.35 13.41
C LEU A 183 10.55 4.54 12.44
N ARG A 184 11.62 4.89 11.72
CA ARG A 184 11.60 6.01 10.76
C ARG A 184 11.19 5.55 9.37
N VAL A 185 10.34 6.37 8.76
CA VAL A 185 9.86 6.27 7.39
C VAL A 185 11.04 6.28 6.43
N ASN A 186 11.17 5.24 5.61
CA ASN A 186 12.06 5.30 4.46
C ASN A 186 11.31 6.03 3.33
N LEU A 187 11.55 7.33 3.21
CA LEU A 187 10.99 8.21 2.16
C LEU A 187 11.73 8.07 0.82
N ASP A 188 12.71 7.17 0.72
CA ASP A 188 13.56 7.02 -0.47
C ASP A 188 12.89 6.17 -1.56
N HIS A 189 11.66 6.51 -1.93
CA HIS A 189 10.94 5.84 -3.03
C HIS A 189 11.69 5.93 -4.36
N HIS A 190 12.52 6.95 -4.54
CA HIS A 190 13.38 7.13 -5.71
C HIS A 190 14.55 6.12 -5.79
N LEU A 191 14.90 5.43 -4.70
CA LEU A 191 15.93 4.40 -4.66
C LEU A 191 15.38 2.98 -4.87
N MET A 192 14.07 2.84 -5.07
CA MET A 192 13.46 1.52 -5.24
C MET A 192 13.84 0.93 -6.61
N PRO A 193 14.22 -0.35 -6.67
CA PRO A 193 14.68 -0.97 -7.91
C PRO A 193 13.53 -1.06 -8.92
N ASP A 194 13.72 -0.55 -10.14
CA ASP A 194 12.71 -0.63 -11.22
C ASP A 194 12.63 -2.06 -11.81
N PRO A 195 11.58 -2.84 -11.49
CA PRO A 195 11.46 -4.21 -11.97
C PRO A 195 11.09 -4.25 -13.45
N VAL A 196 10.41 -3.23 -13.98
CA VAL A 196 10.00 -3.12 -15.38
C VAL A 196 11.22 -2.79 -16.23
N GLY A 197 12.01 -1.79 -15.83
CA GLY A 197 13.27 -1.45 -16.49
C GLY A 197 14.24 -2.63 -16.56
N ARG A 198 14.38 -3.41 -15.47
CA ARG A 198 15.19 -4.65 -15.49
C ARG A 198 14.67 -5.70 -16.46
N ALA A 199 13.34 -5.88 -16.55
CA ALA A 199 12.74 -6.82 -17.48
C ALA A 199 12.94 -6.38 -18.95
N LEU A 200 12.75 -5.09 -19.23
CA LEU A 200 12.98 -4.49 -20.55
C LEU A 200 14.45 -4.59 -20.97
N ALA A 201 15.39 -4.31 -20.07
CA ALA A 201 16.82 -4.47 -20.35
C ALA A 201 17.16 -5.92 -20.74
N ARG A 202 16.65 -6.91 -20.00
CA ARG A 202 16.85 -8.33 -20.33
C ARG A 202 16.23 -8.74 -21.67
N LEU A 203 15.08 -8.17 -22.01
CA LEU A 203 14.46 -8.39 -23.32
C LEU A 203 15.30 -7.76 -24.43
N ALA A 204 15.78 -6.53 -24.25
CA ALA A 204 16.65 -5.85 -25.21
C ALA A 204 17.95 -6.63 -25.44
N ASP A 205 18.61 -7.09 -24.36
CA ASP A 205 19.81 -7.94 -24.43
C ASP A 205 19.53 -9.23 -25.21
N ARG A 206 18.35 -9.83 -24.99
CA ARG A 206 17.96 -11.06 -25.69
C ARG A 206 17.68 -10.82 -27.17
N VAL A 207 17.04 -9.71 -27.51
CA VAL A 207 16.81 -9.30 -28.91
C VAL A 207 18.13 -9.06 -29.61
N ALA A 208 19.03 -8.27 -29.02
CA ALA A 208 20.36 -8.00 -29.57
C ALA A 208 21.15 -9.30 -29.79
N PHE A 209 21.08 -10.24 -28.83
CA PHE A 209 21.70 -11.57 -28.99
C PHE A 209 21.10 -12.39 -30.14
N LEU A 210 19.77 -12.35 -30.32
CA LEU A 210 19.10 -13.07 -31.40
C LEU A 210 19.38 -12.44 -32.77
N GLU A 211 19.40 -11.11 -32.87
CA GLU A 211 19.77 -10.36 -34.07
C GLU A 211 21.21 -10.68 -34.50
N ALA A 212 22.15 -10.68 -33.55
CA ALA A 212 23.54 -11.07 -33.83
C ALA A 212 23.65 -12.51 -34.37
N ARG A 213 22.87 -13.46 -33.83
CA ARG A 213 22.84 -14.85 -34.32
C ARG A 213 22.17 -15.01 -35.68
N LEU A 214 21.14 -14.23 -35.98
CA LEU A 214 20.49 -14.24 -37.29
C LEU A 214 21.41 -13.66 -38.36
N ASN A 215 22.04 -12.52 -38.07
CA ASN A 215 22.99 -11.88 -38.97
C ASN A 215 24.17 -12.80 -39.30
N ALA A 216 24.64 -13.60 -38.33
CA ALA A 216 25.69 -14.59 -38.55
C ALA A 216 25.27 -15.80 -39.41
N ARG A 217 23.96 -16.09 -39.56
CA ARG A 217 23.44 -17.24 -40.32
C ARG A 217 22.85 -16.88 -41.68
N GLN A 218 22.26 -15.70 -41.83
CA GLN A 218 21.44 -15.33 -42.99
C GLN A 218 21.94 -14.07 -43.72
N GLY A 219 23.04 -13.45 -43.26
CA GLY A 219 23.43 -12.10 -43.66
C GLY A 219 22.61 -11.03 -42.93
N PRO A 220 23.00 -9.75 -43.00
CA PRO A 220 22.39 -8.69 -42.22
C PRO A 220 20.90 -8.50 -42.56
N VAL A 221 20.04 -8.62 -41.55
CA VAL A 221 18.61 -8.29 -41.65
C VAL A 221 18.46 -6.77 -41.59
N PRO A 222 17.76 -6.12 -42.53
CA PRO A 222 17.57 -4.68 -42.49
C PRO A 222 16.72 -4.29 -41.25
N PRO A 223 16.99 -3.12 -40.64
CA PRO A 223 16.26 -2.67 -39.47
C PRO A 223 14.76 -2.50 -39.77
N VAL A 224 13.92 -2.82 -38.79
CA VAL A 224 12.48 -2.63 -38.90
C VAL A 224 12.18 -1.14 -38.75
N GLY A 225 11.92 -0.49 -39.88
CA GLY A 225 11.51 0.91 -39.97
C GLY A 225 12.62 1.81 -40.49
N ASP A 226 12.86 1.76 -41.79
CA ASP A 226 13.48 2.88 -42.49
C ASP A 226 12.35 3.78 -43.03
N PRO A 227 12.15 4.99 -42.48
CA PRO A 227 11.08 5.89 -42.89
C PRO A 227 11.29 6.49 -44.30
N GLU A 228 12.43 6.26 -44.96
CA GLU A 228 12.76 6.87 -46.26
C GLU A 228 12.47 6.03 -47.51
N ARG A 229 11.80 4.86 -47.41
CA ARG A 229 11.35 4.16 -48.63
C ARG A 229 10.00 4.69 -49.14
N PRO A 230 9.94 5.35 -50.32
CA PRO A 230 8.66 5.66 -50.93
C PRO A 230 7.92 4.37 -51.26
N ARG A 231 6.64 4.30 -50.89
CA ARG A 231 5.76 3.17 -51.24
C ARG A 231 5.68 3.05 -52.77
N PRO A 232 5.72 1.84 -53.35
CA PRO A 232 5.56 1.69 -54.79
C PRO A 232 4.19 2.23 -55.20
N ILE A 233 4.20 3.23 -56.09
CA ILE A 233 3.01 3.73 -56.76
C ILE A 233 2.61 2.66 -57.76
N ASN A 234 1.51 1.95 -57.49
CA ASN A 234 0.92 1.03 -58.46
C ASN A 234 0.34 1.83 -59.63
N CYS A 235 1.09 1.92 -60.73
CA CYS A 235 0.54 2.26 -62.04
C CYS A 235 0.09 0.96 -62.71
N HIS A 236 -1.22 0.69 -62.70
CA HIS A 236 -1.84 -0.23 -63.66
C HIS A 236 -2.70 0.60 -64.62
N HIS A 237 -2.34 0.49 -65.91
CA HIS A 237 -3.20 0.79 -67.06
C HIS A 237 -4.31 -0.26 -67.16
#